data_AF-A0A3N2DZY6-F1
#
_entry.id   AF-A0A3N2DZY6-F1
#
_cell.length_a   1.000
_cell.length_b   1.000
_cell.length_c   1.000
_cell.angle_alpha   90.00
_cell.angle_beta   90.00
_cell.angle_gamma   90.00
#
_symmetry.space_group_name_H-M   'P 1'
#
loop_
_entity.id
_entity.type
_entity.pdbx_description
1 polymer ?
#
loop_
_entity_poly.entity_id
_entity_poly.type
_entity_poly.pdbx_seq_one_letter_code
_entity_poly.pdbx_strand_id
1 'polypeptide(L)'
;MKERPISITIISWLFIIGGIGAFAGMVFMYNRPATATASLSEALTPIQLGLALVLSIVKFVCGILILKAKHIGRIVYAASAPLAWLIGAILSGFSMTLIPSLVLISVYIFFLFTPKANKYFSGEGAQQPSPKRTATSRTILNIIGICCFIAAGFFINMMGILSFFAATGPDGDKASFLGIFCIPPLIFYLVGLAFYRGANWKMTTGLILLISGSLCLLTATTILFSKNSMKAVETVSHGFSVTFGDYTSGFTVIALCISVGALLCLLGRSPDKSS
;
A
#
# COMPACT_ATOMS: atom_id res chain seq x y z
N MET A 1 -25.15 -13.73 -16.33
CA MET A 1 -24.20 -12.62 -16.14
C MET A 1 -22.79 -13.16 -16.35
N LYS A 2 -21.91 -12.46 -17.08
CA LYS A 2 -20.51 -12.91 -17.28
C LYS A 2 -19.83 -13.08 -15.91
N GLU A 3 -19.19 -14.23 -15.65
CA GLU A 3 -18.49 -14.46 -14.38
C GLU A 3 -17.37 -13.43 -14.22
N ARG A 4 -17.43 -12.65 -13.13
CA ARG A 4 -16.47 -11.60 -12.83
C ARG A 4 -15.32 -12.17 -12.00
N PRO A 5 -14.06 -12.03 -12.43
CA PRO A 5 -12.92 -12.36 -11.58
C PRO A 5 -12.91 -11.51 -10.31
N ILE A 6 -12.80 -12.15 -9.15
CA ILE A 6 -12.89 -11.48 -7.84
C ILE A 6 -11.78 -10.45 -7.63
N SER A 7 -10.57 -10.71 -8.15
CA SER A 7 -9.48 -9.75 -8.11
C SER A 7 -9.87 -8.41 -8.75
N ILE A 8 -10.60 -8.45 -9.88
CA ILE A 8 -11.09 -7.25 -10.58
C ILE A 8 -12.13 -6.54 -9.73
N THR A 9 -13.03 -7.29 -9.10
CA THR A 9 -14.05 -6.73 -8.20
C THR A 9 -13.40 -6.00 -7.02
N ILE A 10 -12.41 -6.62 -6.36
CA ILE A 10 -11.70 -6.03 -5.21
C ILE A 10 -10.95 -4.76 -5.64
N ILE A 11 -10.17 -4.82 -6.72
CA ILE A 11 -9.40 -3.67 -7.24
C ILE A 11 -10.35 -2.50 -7.58
N SER A 12 -11.48 -2.80 -8.22
CA SER A 12 -12.45 -1.77 -8.58
C SER A 12 -13.04 -1.08 -7.34
N TRP A 13 -13.40 -1.85 -6.32
CA TRP A 13 -13.90 -1.30 -5.06
C TRP A 13 -12.85 -0.48 -4.32
N LEU A 14 -11.59 -0.92 -4.31
CA LEU A 14 -10.48 -0.14 -3.76
C LEU A 14 -10.33 1.21 -4.48
N PHE A 15 -10.51 1.26 -5.80
CA PHE A 15 -10.46 2.51 -6.55
C PHE A 15 -11.63 3.43 -6.25
N ILE A 16 -12.84 2.87 -6.09
CA ILE A 16 -14.05 3.62 -5.73
C ILE A 16 -13.88 4.24 -4.34
N ILE A 17 -13.53 3.42 -3.34
CA ILE A 17 -13.34 3.88 -1.96
C ILE A 17 -12.17 4.86 -1.87
N GLY A 18 -11.05 4.56 -2.53
CA GLY A 18 -9.89 5.44 -2.57
C GLY A 18 -10.18 6.79 -3.24
N GLY A 19 -10.99 6.80 -4.30
CA GLY A 19 -11.43 8.04 -4.96
C GLY A 19 -12.33 8.88 -4.06
N ILE A 20 -13.33 8.26 -3.41
CA ILE A 20 -14.21 8.95 -2.45
C ILE A 20 -13.42 9.47 -1.25
N GLY A 21 -12.52 8.65 -0.69
CA GLY A 21 -11.69 9.02 0.45
C GLY A 21 -10.76 10.19 0.15
N ALA A 22 -10.13 10.19 -1.03
CA ALA A 22 -9.30 11.30 -1.48
C ALA A 22 -10.13 12.60 -1.64
N PHE A 23 -11.34 12.51 -2.21
CA PHE A 23 -12.25 13.64 -2.32
C PHE A 23 -12.68 14.18 -0.95
N ALA A 24 -13.13 13.29 -0.04
CA ALA A 24 -13.54 13.69 1.30
C ALA A 24 -12.38 14.33 2.09
N GLY A 25 -11.19 13.74 2.03
CA GLY A 25 -9.99 14.31 2.66
C GLY A 25 -9.68 15.72 2.17
N MET A 26 -9.93 15.99 0.89
CA MET A 26 -9.77 17.32 0.30
C MET A 26 -10.79 18.33 0.84
N VAL A 27 -12.07 17.95 0.95
CA VAL A 27 -13.12 18.79 1.55
C VAL A 27 -12.81 19.08 3.02
N PHE A 28 -12.34 18.08 3.78
CA PHE A 28 -11.93 18.26 5.17
C PHE A 28 -10.74 19.22 5.32
N MET A 29 -9.77 19.17 4.40
CA MET A 29 -8.63 20.09 4.40
C MET A 29 -9.07 21.51 4.03
N TYR A 30 -9.99 21.66 3.07
CA TYR A 30 -10.50 22.96 2.64
C TYR A 30 -11.33 23.66 3.74
N ASN A 31 -12.11 22.92 4.52
CA ASN A 31 -12.98 23.46 5.56
C ASN A 31 -12.26 23.78 6.89
N ARG A 32 -10.93 23.65 6.99
CA ARG A 32 -10.21 24.03 8.21
C ARG A 32 -10.05 25.56 8.30
N PRO A 33 -10.41 26.19 9.43
CA PRO A 33 -10.35 27.65 9.58
C PRO A 33 -8.91 28.16 9.43
N ALA A 34 -8.78 29.30 8.77
CA ALA A 34 -7.54 29.91 8.32
C ALA A 34 -6.59 30.40 9.45
N THR A 35 -6.77 30.00 10.70
CA THR A 35 -5.90 30.43 11.81
C THR A 35 -4.53 29.74 11.83
N ALA A 36 -4.26 28.82 10.89
CA ALA A 36 -2.96 28.19 10.66
C ALA A 36 -2.27 28.64 9.35
N THR A 37 -2.76 29.69 8.66
CA THR A 37 -2.40 29.96 7.25
C THR A 37 -1.22 30.90 7.00
N ALA A 38 -0.48 31.33 8.02
CA ALA A 38 0.79 32.03 7.77
C ALA A 38 1.86 31.11 7.12
N SER A 39 1.67 29.78 7.19
CA SER A 39 2.54 28.77 6.55
C SER A 39 1.86 28.00 5.41
N LEU A 40 0.56 28.26 5.15
CA LEU A 40 -0.22 27.58 4.10
C LEU A 40 -0.32 28.37 2.80
N SER A 41 0.11 29.65 2.77
CA SER A 41 0.22 30.40 1.51
C SER A 41 1.26 29.81 0.53
N GLU A 42 2.15 28.94 1.01
CA GLU A 42 3.05 28.12 0.17
C GLU A 42 2.53 26.69 -0.09
N ALA A 43 1.50 26.21 0.61
CA ALA A 43 1.40 24.78 0.91
C ALA A 43 0.52 23.95 -0.02
N LEU A 44 -0.34 24.52 -0.86
CA LEU A 44 -0.96 23.80 -1.99
C LEU A 44 -1.49 24.82 -3.00
N THR A 45 -0.85 24.96 -4.15
CA THR A 45 -1.34 25.89 -5.18
C THR A 45 -2.76 25.49 -5.62
N PRO A 46 -3.67 26.41 -5.97
CA PRO A 46 -5.01 26.08 -6.50
C PRO A 46 -4.96 25.04 -7.64
N ILE A 47 -3.84 25.04 -8.38
CA ILE A 47 -3.49 24.07 -9.41
C ILE A 47 -3.32 22.65 -8.84
N GLN A 48 -2.60 22.46 -7.72
CA GLN A 48 -2.45 21.16 -7.05
C GLN A 48 -3.79 20.62 -6.53
N LEU A 49 -4.65 21.49 -5.99
CA LEU A 49 -5.99 21.11 -5.53
C LEU A 49 -6.87 20.67 -6.70
N GLY A 50 -6.90 21.46 -7.79
CA GLY A 50 -7.64 21.14 -9.00
C GLY A 50 -7.17 19.82 -9.62
N LEU A 51 -5.85 19.59 -9.67
CA LEU A 51 -5.29 18.35 -10.19
C LEU A 51 -5.63 17.14 -9.32
N ALA A 52 -5.49 17.26 -7.99
CA ALA A 52 -5.85 16.18 -7.07
C ALA A 52 -7.34 15.80 -7.20
N LEU A 53 -8.21 16.80 -7.40
CA LEU A 53 -9.65 16.61 -7.61
C LEU A 53 -9.90 15.80 -8.89
N VAL A 54 -9.30 16.23 -10.01
CA VAL A 54 -9.41 15.54 -11.30
C VAL A 54 -8.93 14.10 -11.19
N LEU A 55 -7.76 13.86 -10.57
CA LEU A 55 -7.20 12.53 -10.40
C LEU A 55 -8.07 11.62 -9.52
N SER A 56 -8.73 12.18 -8.50
CA SER A 56 -9.67 11.45 -7.64
C SER A 56 -10.91 11.02 -8.42
N ILE A 57 -11.46 11.91 -9.26
CA ILE A 57 -12.58 11.60 -10.16
C ILE A 57 -12.16 10.52 -11.17
N VAL A 58 -10.97 10.63 -11.77
CA VAL A 58 -10.46 9.63 -12.73
C VAL A 58 -10.33 8.25 -12.06
N LYS A 59 -9.77 8.16 -10.85
CA LYS A 59 -9.70 6.89 -10.09
C LYS A 59 -11.08 6.29 -9.85
N PHE A 60 -12.03 7.11 -9.41
CA PHE A 60 -13.41 6.69 -9.16
C PHE A 60 -14.10 6.16 -10.44
N VAL A 61 -14.01 6.92 -11.54
CA VAL A 61 -14.57 6.55 -12.85
C VAL A 61 -13.90 5.27 -13.38
N CYS A 62 -12.59 5.11 -13.22
CA CYS A 62 -11.87 3.88 -13.58
C CYS A 62 -12.44 2.68 -12.84
N GLY A 63 -12.65 2.78 -11.52
CA GLY A 63 -13.27 1.71 -10.73
C GLY A 63 -14.63 1.29 -11.30
N ILE A 64 -15.49 2.24 -11.65
CA ILE A 64 -16.81 1.94 -12.26
C ILE A 64 -16.67 1.29 -13.66
N LEU A 65 -15.77 1.79 -14.50
CA LEU A 65 -15.56 1.25 -15.86
C LEU A 65 -15.00 -0.18 -15.82
N ILE A 66 -14.10 -0.46 -14.88
CA ILE A 66 -13.54 -1.79 -14.65
C ILE A 66 -14.64 -2.75 -14.18
N LEU A 67 -15.54 -2.33 -13.29
CA LEU A 67 -16.73 -3.14 -12.90
C LEU A 67 -17.65 -3.45 -14.09
N LYS A 68 -17.80 -2.50 -15.01
CA LYS A 68 -18.61 -2.66 -16.23
C LYS A 68 -17.90 -3.48 -17.32
N ALA A 69 -16.75 -4.09 -17.04
CA ALA A 69 -15.96 -4.86 -18.00
C ALA A 69 -15.53 -4.04 -19.23
N LYS A 70 -15.47 -2.71 -19.13
CA LYS A 70 -15.03 -1.87 -20.26
C LYS A 70 -13.51 -1.87 -20.32
N HIS A 71 -12.96 -2.31 -21.45
CA HIS A 71 -11.52 -2.32 -21.73
C HIS A 71 -10.84 -0.97 -21.43
N ILE A 72 -11.53 0.12 -21.77
CA ILE A 72 -11.10 1.51 -21.57
C ILE A 72 -10.71 1.78 -20.11
N GLY A 73 -11.42 1.22 -19.12
CA GLY A 73 -11.14 1.48 -17.70
C GLY A 73 -9.74 1.05 -17.28
N ARG A 74 -9.20 -0.02 -17.89
CA ARG A 74 -7.85 -0.51 -17.60
C ARG A 74 -6.78 0.37 -18.22
N ILE A 75 -6.98 0.78 -19.48
CA ILE A 75 -6.05 1.67 -20.18
C ILE A 75 -5.98 3.00 -19.46
N VAL A 76 -7.14 3.59 -19.14
CA VAL A 76 -7.20 4.89 -18.46
C VAL A 76 -6.48 4.81 -17.12
N TYR A 77 -6.68 3.75 -16.33
CA TYR A 77 -5.94 3.59 -15.07
C TYR A 77 -4.44 3.41 -15.29
N ALA A 78 -4.03 2.52 -16.21
CA ALA A 78 -2.62 2.24 -16.47
C ALA A 78 -1.85 3.45 -16.99
N ALA A 79 -2.51 4.35 -17.73
CA ALA A 79 -1.92 5.61 -18.18
C ALA A 79 -1.95 6.69 -17.08
N SER A 80 -3.09 6.84 -16.39
CA SER A 80 -3.28 7.94 -15.42
C SER A 80 -2.56 7.72 -14.09
N ALA A 81 -2.39 6.49 -13.62
CA ALA A 81 -1.78 6.23 -12.31
C ALA A 81 -0.27 6.57 -12.26
N PRO A 82 0.57 6.14 -13.23
CA PRO A 82 1.96 6.57 -13.29
C PRO A 82 2.09 8.08 -13.54
N LEU A 83 1.21 8.67 -14.35
CA LEU A 83 1.21 10.10 -14.60
C LEU A 83 0.86 10.90 -13.33
N ALA A 84 -0.16 10.47 -12.59
CA ALA A 84 -0.53 11.04 -11.30
C ALA A 84 0.60 10.97 -10.29
N TRP A 85 1.28 9.82 -10.26
CA TRP A 85 2.45 9.62 -9.42
C TRP A 85 3.60 10.56 -9.81
N LEU A 86 3.90 10.67 -11.11
CA LEU A 86 4.96 11.52 -11.63
C LEU A 86 4.68 13.00 -11.35
N ILE A 87 3.47 13.47 -11.60
CA ILE A 87 3.10 14.86 -11.32
C ILE A 87 3.15 15.13 -9.81
N GLY A 88 2.66 14.19 -8.99
CA GLY A 88 2.81 14.27 -7.54
C GLY A 88 4.28 14.40 -7.13
N ALA A 89 5.16 13.59 -7.71
CA ALA A 89 6.60 13.63 -7.45
C ALA A 89 7.26 14.96 -7.84
N ILE A 90 6.86 15.55 -8.97
CA ILE A 90 7.38 16.84 -9.43
C ILE A 90 6.87 17.97 -8.54
N LEU A 91 5.58 17.98 -8.21
CA LEU A 91 4.93 19.08 -7.49
C LEU A 91 5.23 19.09 -6.00
N SER A 92 5.35 17.92 -5.37
CA SER A 92 5.61 17.79 -3.93
C SER A 92 7.07 17.51 -3.59
N GLY A 93 7.93 17.46 -4.60
CA GLY A 93 9.29 16.96 -4.47
C GLY A 93 9.33 15.43 -4.33
N PHE A 94 10.47 14.84 -4.69
CA PHE A 94 10.63 13.38 -4.60
C PHE A 94 10.72 12.96 -3.13
N SER A 95 9.57 12.63 -2.53
CA SER A 95 9.48 12.12 -1.17
C SER A 95 9.49 10.58 -1.17
N MET A 96 10.07 9.98 -0.15
CA MET A 96 10.13 8.52 -0.02
C MET A 96 8.79 7.84 0.13
N THR A 97 7.76 8.60 0.54
CA THR A 97 6.38 8.15 0.56
C THR A 97 5.84 7.80 -0.83
N LEU A 98 6.53 8.23 -1.90
CA LEU A 98 6.22 7.88 -3.28
C LEU A 98 6.65 6.46 -3.67
N ILE A 99 7.64 5.87 -3.00
CA ILE A 99 8.11 4.52 -3.36
C ILE A 99 7.02 3.46 -3.11
N PRO A 100 6.35 3.42 -1.94
CA PRO A 100 5.25 2.47 -1.72
C PRO A 100 4.08 2.65 -2.69
N SER A 101 3.77 3.89 -3.07
CA SER A 101 2.67 4.15 -4.01
C SER A 101 2.97 3.66 -5.41
N LEU A 102 4.22 3.76 -5.87
CA LEU A 102 4.66 3.20 -7.15
C LEU A 102 4.51 1.66 -7.17
N VAL A 103 4.94 0.98 -6.10
CA VAL A 103 4.80 -0.47 -5.96
C VAL A 103 3.33 -0.89 -6.04
N LEU A 104 2.44 -0.18 -5.35
CA LEU A 104 1.00 -0.46 -5.41
C LEU A 104 0.43 -0.27 -6.82
N ILE A 105 0.84 0.80 -7.53
CA ILE A 105 0.44 1.03 -8.92
C ILE A 105 0.88 -0.14 -9.80
N SER A 106 2.12 -0.59 -9.68
CA SER A 106 2.65 -1.74 -10.43
C SER A 106 1.86 -3.01 -10.16
N VAL A 107 1.54 -3.30 -8.89
CA VAL A 107 0.74 -4.47 -8.50
C VAL A 107 -0.66 -4.40 -9.12
N TYR A 108 -1.32 -3.25 -9.06
CA TYR A 108 -2.65 -3.08 -9.65
C TYR A 108 -2.64 -3.26 -11.16
N ILE A 109 -1.67 -2.66 -11.86
CA ILE A 109 -1.50 -2.83 -13.31
C ILE A 109 -1.28 -4.31 -13.61
N PHE A 110 -0.37 -4.99 -12.92
CA PHE A 110 -0.13 -6.42 -13.13
C PHE A 110 -1.41 -7.25 -13.03
N PHE A 111 -2.21 -7.06 -11.98
CA PHE A 111 -3.48 -7.79 -11.81
C PHE A 111 -4.51 -7.45 -12.89
N LEU A 112 -4.60 -6.19 -13.33
CA LEU A 112 -5.52 -5.71 -14.37
C LEU A 112 -5.23 -6.32 -15.76
N PHE A 113 -3.97 -6.67 -16.01
CA PHE A 113 -3.50 -7.26 -17.27
C PHE A 113 -3.25 -8.77 -17.20
N THR A 114 -3.63 -9.43 -16.10
CA THR A 114 -3.54 -10.90 -16.03
C THR A 114 -4.35 -11.58 -17.15
N PRO A 115 -3.94 -12.76 -17.64
CA PRO A 115 -4.67 -13.49 -18.70
C PRO A 115 -6.14 -13.75 -18.35
N LYS A 116 -6.44 -14.00 -17.08
CA LYS A 116 -7.81 -14.17 -16.57
C LYS A 116 -8.63 -12.88 -16.69
N ALA A 117 -8.00 -11.73 -16.40
CA ALA A 117 -8.64 -10.44 -16.60
C ALA A 117 -8.84 -10.16 -18.09
N ASN A 118 -7.84 -10.39 -18.93
CA ASN A 118 -7.97 -10.18 -20.39
C ASN A 118 -9.17 -10.94 -20.99
N LYS A 119 -9.43 -12.18 -20.58
CA LYS A 119 -10.62 -12.95 -20.99
C LYS A 119 -11.95 -12.32 -20.53
N TYR A 120 -11.98 -11.70 -19.35
CA TYR A 120 -13.16 -10.98 -18.86
C TYR A 120 -13.46 -9.73 -19.71
N PHE A 121 -12.41 -9.00 -20.11
CA PHE A 121 -12.55 -7.77 -20.89
C PHE A 121 -12.66 -8.01 -22.41
N SER A 122 -12.19 -9.14 -22.96
CA SER A 122 -12.36 -9.49 -24.39
C SER A 122 -13.78 -9.92 -24.74
N GLY A 123 -14.61 -10.24 -23.74
CA GLY A 123 -15.99 -10.67 -23.95
C GLY A 123 -16.14 -12.11 -24.46
N GLU A 124 -15.04 -12.80 -24.76
CA GLU A 124 -14.97 -14.19 -25.26
C GLU A 124 -15.26 -15.25 -24.20
N GLY A 125 -15.40 -14.87 -22.92
CA GLY A 125 -15.78 -15.79 -21.84
C GLY A 125 -17.25 -16.26 -21.84
N ALA A 126 -17.98 -16.14 -22.96
CA ALA A 126 -19.42 -16.42 -23.01
C ALA A 126 -19.79 -17.91 -23.19
N GLN A 127 -18.86 -18.77 -23.61
CA GLN A 127 -19.15 -20.20 -23.82
C GLN A 127 -17.96 -21.07 -23.42
N GLN A 128 -17.79 -21.31 -22.13
CA GLN A 128 -17.23 -22.57 -21.68
C GLN A 128 -18.13 -23.15 -20.59
N PRO A 129 -18.69 -24.37 -20.77
CA PRO A 129 -19.38 -25.05 -19.70
C PRO A 129 -18.40 -25.28 -18.55
N SER A 130 -18.75 -24.77 -17.37
CA SER A 130 -17.87 -24.78 -16.20
C SER A 130 -17.59 -26.23 -15.76
N PRO A 131 -16.33 -26.66 -15.60
CA PRO A 131 -16.04 -27.84 -14.81
C PRO A 131 -16.36 -27.55 -13.34
N LYS A 132 -17.41 -28.21 -12.83
CA LYS A 132 -17.82 -28.39 -11.40
C LYS A 132 -17.29 -27.35 -10.39
N ARG A 133 -18.14 -26.34 -10.15
CA ARG A 133 -18.48 -25.50 -8.96
C ARG A 133 -17.73 -25.59 -7.59
N THR A 134 -16.64 -26.31 -7.42
CA THR A 134 -15.89 -26.39 -6.14
C THR A 134 -14.53 -25.68 -6.17
N ALA A 135 -14.01 -25.33 -7.36
CA ALA A 135 -12.75 -24.61 -7.52
C ALA A 135 -12.87 -23.08 -7.37
N THR A 136 -14.02 -22.50 -7.70
CA THR A 136 -14.23 -21.05 -7.71
C THR A 136 -14.22 -20.45 -6.30
N SER A 137 -14.90 -21.10 -5.34
CA SER A 137 -14.94 -20.66 -3.93
C SER A 137 -13.54 -20.56 -3.29
N ARG A 138 -12.69 -21.57 -3.53
CA ARG A 138 -11.30 -21.57 -3.03
C ARG A 138 -10.46 -20.45 -3.62
N THR A 139 -10.68 -20.13 -4.90
CA THR A 139 -9.96 -19.04 -5.56
C THR A 139 -10.32 -17.69 -4.93
N ILE A 140 -11.59 -17.48 -4.55
CA ILE A 140 -12.04 -16.26 -3.86
C ILE A 140 -11.33 -16.09 -2.51
N LEU A 141 -11.36 -17.15 -1.68
CA LEU A 141 -10.78 -17.13 -0.34
C LEU A 141 -9.27 -16.91 -0.41
N ASN A 142 -8.58 -17.55 -1.36
CA ASN A 142 -7.16 -17.31 -1.57
C ASN A 142 -6.85 -15.86 -1.97
N ILE A 143 -7.68 -15.22 -2.80
CA ILE A 143 -7.50 -13.81 -3.17
C ILE A 143 -7.69 -12.91 -1.95
N ILE A 144 -8.74 -13.14 -1.16
CA ILE A 144 -8.99 -12.40 0.09
C ILE A 144 -7.79 -12.55 1.03
N GLY A 145 -7.28 -13.77 1.18
CA GLY A 145 -6.09 -14.06 1.99
C GLY A 145 -4.86 -13.27 1.55
N ILE A 146 -4.59 -13.24 0.24
CA ILE A 146 -3.48 -12.45 -0.34
C ILE A 146 -3.66 -10.94 -0.07
N CYS A 147 -4.87 -10.40 -0.26
CA CYS A 147 -5.15 -8.99 0.03
C CYS A 147 -4.90 -8.64 1.51
N CYS A 148 -5.33 -9.53 2.42
CA CYS A 148 -5.08 -9.37 3.85
C CYS A 148 -3.58 -9.44 4.18
N PHE A 149 -2.80 -10.31 3.54
CA PHE A 149 -1.35 -10.33 3.70
C PHE A 149 -0.66 -9.06 3.19
N ILE A 150 -1.11 -8.50 2.06
CA ILE A 150 -0.58 -7.22 1.56
C ILE A 150 -0.87 -6.10 2.57
N ALA A 151 -2.10 -6.05 3.11
CA ALA A 151 -2.46 -5.09 4.14
C ALA A 151 -1.60 -5.25 5.41
N ALA A 152 -1.39 -6.49 5.88
CA ALA A 152 -0.51 -6.77 7.00
C ALA A 152 0.94 -6.29 6.74
N GLY A 153 1.48 -6.58 5.56
CA GLY A 153 2.82 -6.12 5.16
C GLY A 153 2.94 -4.59 5.14
N PHE A 154 1.89 -3.88 4.72
CA PHE A 154 1.83 -2.42 4.79
C PHE A 154 1.88 -1.90 6.23
N PHE A 155 1.09 -2.48 7.14
CA PHE A 155 1.10 -2.06 8.54
C PHE A 155 2.44 -2.38 9.24
N ILE A 156 3.06 -3.53 8.93
CA ILE A 156 4.42 -3.86 9.40
C ILE A 156 5.41 -2.81 8.90
N ASN A 157 5.28 -2.37 7.64
CA ASN A 157 6.13 -1.31 7.11
C ASN A 157 5.95 0.02 7.86
N MET A 158 4.69 0.40 8.14
CA MET A 158 4.38 1.60 8.93
C MET A 158 4.94 1.52 10.34
N MET A 159 4.82 0.37 11.02
CA MET A 159 5.46 0.15 12.32
C MET A 159 6.98 0.30 12.25
N GLY A 160 7.62 -0.25 11.23
CA GLY A 160 9.06 -0.12 11.02
C GLY A 160 9.46 1.34 10.90
N ILE A 161 8.73 2.15 10.13
CA ILE A 161 8.99 3.60 10.02
C ILE A 161 8.72 4.32 11.34
N LEU A 162 7.59 4.04 12.01
CA LEU A 162 7.22 4.67 13.29
C LEU A 162 8.25 4.37 14.40
N SER A 163 8.93 3.23 14.34
CA SER A 163 9.96 2.90 15.32
C SER A 163 11.20 3.81 15.26
N PHE A 164 11.38 4.60 14.19
CA PHE A 164 12.40 5.65 14.13
C PHE A 164 11.97 6.98 14.77
N PHE A 165 10.68 7.14 15.05
CA PHE A 165 10.18 8.35 15.67
C PHE A 165 10.57 8.35 17.16
N ALA A 166 11.07 9.49 17.62
CA ALA A 166 11.27 9.77 19.04
C ALA A 166 9.89 9.91 19.70
N ALA A 167 9.79 9.51 20.97
CA ALA A 167 8.57 9.68 21.76
C ALA A 167 8.16 11.16 21.78
N THR A 168 7.00 11.49 21.21
CA THR A 168 6.48 12.86 21.21
C THR A 168 5.70 13.11 22.49
N GLY A 169 6.42 13.37 23.59
CA GLY A 169 5.82 13.85 24.84
C GLY A 169 6.60 13.45 26.10
N PRO A 170 6.48 14.24 27.20
CA PRO A 170 7.11 13.93 28.48
C PRO A 170 6.61 12.62 29.10
N ASP A 171 5.38 12.19 28.77
CA ASP A 171 4.75 10.96 29.26
C ASP A 171 4.40 9.97 28.14
N GLY A 172 4.90 10.21 26.92
CA GLY A 172 4.52 9.46 25.73
C GLY A 172 5.21 8.10 25.65
N ASP A 173 4.60 7.05 26.21
CA ASP A 173 5.10 5.68 26.04
C ASP A 173 5.08 5.27 24.56
N LYS A 174 6.22 5.45 23.89
CA LYS A 174 6.48 4.95 22.52
C LYS A 174 6.10 3.47 22.39
N ALA A 175 6.35 2.70 23.44
CA ALA A 175 5.96 1.29 23.52
C ALA A 175 4.44 1.09 23.41
N SER A 176 3.64 1.91 24.11
CA SER A 176 2.18 1.87 24.05
C SER A 176 1.66 2.22 22.66
N PHE A 177 2.24 3.24 22.02
CA PHE A 177 1.87 3.62 20.65
C PHE A 177 2.21 2.51 19.65
N LEU A 178 3.43 1.98 19.69
CA LEU A 178 3.84 0.86 18.84
C LEU A 178 2.98 -0.38 19.10
N GLY A 179 2.66 -0.67 20.37
CA GLY A 179 1.81 -1.78 20.78
C GLY A 179 0.40 -1.72 20.19
N ILE A 180 -0.23 -0.54 20.18
CA ILE A 180 -1.53 -0.34 19.53
C ILE A 180 -1.43 -0.58 18.02
N PHE A 181 -0.35 -0.09 17.38
CA PHE A 181 -0.12 -0.29 15.95
C PHE A 181 0.24 -1.73 15.56
N CYS A 182 0.59 -2.60 16.50
CA CYS A 182 0.74 -4.04 16.27
C CYS A 182 -0.61 -4.76 16.05
N ILE A 183 -1.73 -4.20 16.52
CA ILE A 183 -3.03 -4.88 16.48
C ILE A 183 -3.53 -5.07 15.03
N PRO A 184 -3.59 -4.03 14.17
CA PRO A 184 -4.04 -4.20 12.79
C PRO A 184 -3.25 -5.22 11.95
N PRO A 185 -1.90 -5.20 11.89
CA PRO A 185 -1.16 -6.18 11.09
C PRO A 185 -1.41 -7.61 11.57
N LEU A 186 -1.54 -7.81 12.88
CA LEU A 186 -1.81 -9.13 13.46
C LEU A 186 -3.20 -9.63 13.05
N ILE A 187 -4.23 -8.79 13.12
CA ILE A 187 -5.59 -9.12 12.64
C ILE A 187 -5.57 -9.46 11.15
N PHE A 188 -5.02 -8.57 10.31
CA PHE A 188 -4.97 -8.80 8.87
C PHE A 188 -4.17 -10.06 8.50
N TYR A 189 -3.08 -10.31 9.21
CA TYR A 189 -2.27 -11.50 8.99
C TYR A 189 -3.03 -12.78 9.39
N LEU A 190 -3.68 -12.82 10.56
CA LEU A 190 -4.48 -13.98 11.00
C LEU A 190 -5.65 -14.25 10.05
N VAL A 191 -6.34 -13.19 9.60
CA VAL A 191 -7.39 -13.29 8.58
C VAL A 191 -6.81 -13.81 7.27
N GLY A 192 -5.64 -13.31 6.86
CA GLY A 192 -4.92 -13.79 5.68
C GLY A 192 -4.63 -15.29 5.74
N LEU A 193 -4.16 -15.75 6.89
CA LEU A 193 -3.82 -17.15 7.16
C LEU A 193 -5.05 -18.06 7.18
N ALA A 194 -6.16 -17.59 7.75
CA ALA A 194 -7.43 -18.33 7.78
C ALA A 194 -8.00 -18.56 6.36
N PHE A 195 -7.82 -17.58 5.47
CA PHE A 195 -8.37 -17.63 4.12
C PHE A 195 -7.42 -18.24 3.06
N TYR A 196 -6.10 -18.16 3.27
CA TYR A 196 -5.11 -18.67 2.34
C TYR A 196 -4.71 -20.13 2.65
N ARG A 197 -5.55 -21.07 2.22
CA ARG A 197 -5.56 -22.46 2.71
C ARG A 197 -4.57 -23.41 2.01
N GLY A 198 -3.51 -22.90 1.37
CA GLY A 198 -2.69 -23.72 0.47
C GLY A 198 -1.20 -23.41 0.40
N ALA A 199 -0.67 -22.56 1.27
CA ALA A 199 0.76 -22.29 1.31
C ALA A 199 1.37 -22.67 2.65
N ASN A 200 2.64 -23.07 2.59
CA ASN A 200 3.48 -23.18 3.77
C ASN A 200 3.50 -21.81 4.47
N TRP A 201 2.70 -21.68 5.54
CA TRP A 201 2.50 -20.40 6.22
C TRP A 201 3.84 -19.79 6.63
N LYS A 202 4.83 -20.61 7.02
CA LYS A 202 6.20 -20.18 7.34
C LYS A 202 6.82 -19.40 6.19
N MET A 203 6.70 -19.90 4.97
CA MET A 203 7.25 -19.26 3.78
C MET A 203 6.51 -17.96 3.43
N THR A 204 5.17 -17.95 3.53
CA THR A 204 4.38 -16.74 3.26
C THR A 204 4.68 -15.63 4.27
N THR A 205 4.74 -15.96 5.55
CA THR A 205 5.09 -15.02 6.63
C THR A 205 6.52 -14.52 6.51
N GLY A 206 7.44 -15.44 6.19
CA GLY A 206 8.84 -15.11 5.94
C GLY A 206 8.98 -14.09 4.81
N LEU A 207 8.27 -14.29 3.71
CA LEU A 207 8.24 -13.36 2.58
C LEU A 207 7.67 -11.99 2.96
N ILE A 208 6.54 -11.94 3.68
CA ILE A 208 5.93 -10.67 4.11
C ILE A 208 6.91 -9.88 4.98
N LEU A 209 7.53 -10.53 5.98
CA LEU A 209 8.48 -9.89 6.88
C LEU A 209 9.76 -9.42 6.16
N LEU A 210 10.28 -10.22 5.23
CA LEU A 210 11.44 -9.84 4.41
C LEU A 210 11.13 -8.65 3.50
N ILE A 211 10.01 -8.66 2.79
CA ILE A 211 9.61 -7.58 1.87
C ILE A 211 9.36 -6.30 2.67
N SER A 212 8.56 -6.37 3.73
CA SER A 212 8.25 -5.20 4.57
C SER A 212 9.52 -4.65 5.24
N GLY A 213 10.36 -5.51 5.82
CA GLY A 213 11.61 -5.08 6.46
C GLY A 213 12.59 -4.44 5.46
N SER A 214 12.72 -5.00 4.25
CA SER A 214 13.56 -4.43 3.19
C SER A 214 13.03 -3.07 2.71
N LEU A 215 11.72 -2.92 2.56
CA LEU A 215 11.09 -1.65 2.21
C LEU A 215 11.25 -0.60 3.33
N CYS A 216 11.15 -1.00 4.60
CA CYS A 216 11.48 -0.13 5.73
C CYS A 216 12.93 0.35 5.66
N LEU A 217 13.87 -0.57 5.40
CA LEU A 217 15.30 -0.24 5.33
C LEU A 217 15.58 0.74 4.19
N LEU A 218 15.01 0.51 3.01
CA LEU A 218 15.11 1.42 1.87
C LEU A 218 14.51 2.80 2.18
N THR A 219 13.35 2.82 2.85
CA THR A 219 12.71 4.07 3.26
C THR A 219 13.58 4.82 4.27
N ALA A 220 14.05 4.15 5.33
CA ALA A 220 14.87 4.76 6.38
C ALA A 220 16.21 5.29 5.85
N THR A 221 16.90 4.52 4.99
CA THR A 221 18.16 4.95 4.37
C THR A 221 17.97 6.16 3.47
N THR A 222 16.87 6.21 2.73
CA THR A 222 16.54 7.38 1.91
C THR A 222 16.25 8.59 2.82
N ILE A 223 15.58 8.40 3.99
CA ILE A 223 15.27 9.50 4.94
C ILE A 223 16.58 10.09 5.47
N LEU A 224 17.51 9.21 5.83
CA LEU A 224 18.85 9.60 6.28
C LEU A 224 19.63 10.33 5.19
N PHE A 225 19.56 9.87 3.95
CA PHE A 225 20.23 10.53 2.83
C PHE A 225 19.67 11.92 2.56
N SER A 226 18.35 12.07 2.55
CA SER A 226 17.70 13.38 2.42
C SER A 226 18.01 14.31 3.59
N LYS A 227 18.09 13.80 4.83
CA LYS A 227 18.48 14.59 6.01
C LYS A 227 19.91 15.12 5.89
N ASN A 228 20.83 14.31 5.37
CA ASN A 228 22.21 14.75 5.12
C ASN A 228 22.29 15.78 4.00
N SER A 229 21.45 15.66 2.97
CA SER A 229 21.35 16.64 1.88
C SER A 229 20.72 17.98 2.33
N MET A 230 19.67 17.93 3.17
CA MET A 230 19.00 19.13 3.70
C MET A 230 19.83 19.96 4.68
N LYS A 231 20.92 19.43 5.24
CA LYS A 231 21.90 20.25 5.96
C LYS A 231 22.54 21.33 5.06
N ALA A 232 22.36 21.24 3.74
CA ALA A 232 22.73 22.30 2.79
C ALA A 232 21.60 23.33 2.52
N VAL A 233 20.37 23.11 3.02
CA VAL A 233 19.17 23.93 2.74
C VAL A 233 18.39 24.18 4.04
N GLU A 234 18.95 24.99 4.93
CA GLU A 234 18.63 25.03 6.37
C GLU A 234 17.38 25.85 6.77
N THR A 235 16.39 26.06 5.91
CA THR A 235 15.29 27.01 6.23
C THR A 235 13.86 26.46 6.25
N VAL A 236 13.57 25.22 5.83
CA VAL A 236 12.17 24.86 5.48
C VAL A 236 11.52 23.73 6.31
N SER A 237 12.16 23.08 7.29
CA SER A 237 11.44 22.03 8.06
C SER A 237 11.94 21.79 9.49
N HIS A 238 11.57 22.69 10.40
CA HIS A 238 11.88 22.53 11.83
C HIS A 238 11.11 21.38 12.51
N GLY A 239 9.96 20.94 11.99
CA GLY A 239 9.12 19.93 12.65
C GLY A 239 9.51 18.47 12.38
N PHE A 240 9.92 18.15 11.14
CA PHE A 240 10.15 16.75 10.75
C PHE A 240 11.50 16.20 11.27
N SER A 241 12.52 17.05 11.33
CA SER A 241 13.89 16.65 11.72
C SER A 241 14.01 16.27 13.21
N VAL A 242 13.24 16.92 14.09
CA VAL A 242 13.27 16.67 15.55
C VAL A 242 12.58 15.36 15.91
N THR A 243 11.61 14.92 15.10
CA THR A 243 10.78 13.76 15.43
C THR A 243 11.41 12.44 14.97
N PHE A 244 12.25 12.44 13.92
CA PHE A 244 12.91 11.23 13.40
C PHE A 244 14.35 11.11 13.94
N GLY A 245 14.51 10.45 15.09
CA GLY A 245 15.79 10.46 15.83
C GLY A 245 16.17 9.16 16.55
N ASP A 246 15.24 8.20 16.73
CA ASP A 246 15.55 6.94 17.43
C ASP A 246 15.94 5.84 16.45
N TYR A 247 17.15 6.00 15.88
CA TYR A 247 17.69 5.07 14.89
C TYR A 247 17.92 3.68 15.47
N THR A 248 18.29 3.58 16.73
CA THR A 248 18.56 2.29 17.40
C THR A 248 17.28 1.46 17.45
N SER A 249 16.17 2.02 17.91
CA SER A 249 14.87 1.32 17.88
C SER A 249 14.46 0.97 16.46
N GLY A 250 14.61 1.90 15.52
CA GLY A 250 14.28 1.72 14.10
C GLY A 250 14.99 0.53 13.45
N PHE A 251 16.32 0.54 13.51
CA PHE A 251 17.14 -0.52 12.93
C PHE A 251 16.97 -1.86 13.65
N THR A 252 16.73 -1.86 14.96
CA THR A 252 16.47 -3.10 15.72
C THR A 252 15.20 -3.79 15.25
N VAL A 253 14.11 -3.04 15.06
CA VAL A 253 12.84 -3.60 14.54
C VAL A 253 13.02 -4.14 13.13
N ILE A 254 13.68 -3.39 12.24
CA ILE A 254 13.96 -3.85 10.87
C ILE A 254 14.82 -5.12 10.86
N ALA A 255 15.90 -5.14 11.63
CA ALA A 255 16.80 -6.29 11.72
C ALA A 255 16.08 -7.53 12.23
N LEU A 256 15.20 -7.37 13.22
CA LEU A 256 14.35 -8.44 13.74
C LEU A 256 13.38 -8.94 12.67
N CYS A 257 12.67 -8.05 11.96
CA CYS A 257 11.78 -8.45 10.87
C CYS A 257 12.51 -9.22 9.77
N ILE A 258 13.67 -8.74 9.32
CA ILE A 258 14.46 -9.40 8.26
C ILE A 258 15.00 -10.74 8.75
N SER A 259 15.53 -10.82 9.98
CA SER A 259 16.12 -12.05 10.52
C SER A 259 15.07 -13.14 10.75
N VAL A 260 13.94 -12.78 11.38
CA VAL A 260 12.81 -13.70 11.56
C VAL A 260 12.22 -14.10 10.20
N GLY A 261 12.09 -13.15 9.28
CA GLY A 261 11.60 -13.41 7.93
C GLY A 261 12.49 -14.39 7.16
N ALA A 262 13.82 -14.20 7.21
CA ALA A 262 14.79 -15.10 6.60
C ALA A 262 14.75 -16.49 7.22
N LEU A 263 14.73 -16.60 8.55
CA LEU A 263 14.64 -17.86 9.27
C LEU A 263 13.38 -18.63 8.89
N LEU A 264 12.22 -17.96 8.84
CA LEU A 264 10.95 -18.56 8.43
C LEU A 264 10.97 -19.05 6.97
N CYS A 265 11.59 -18.30 6.06
CA CYS A 265 11.79 -18.72 4.68
C CYS A 265 12.69 -19.97 4.58
N LEU A 266 13.75 -20.05 5.37
CA LEU A 266 14.63 -21.23 5.41
C LEU A 266 13.90 -22.45 5.97
N LEU A 267 13.16 -22.29 7.07
CA LEU A 267 12.34 -23.36 7.66
C LEU A 267 11.21 -23.80 6.73
N GLY A 268 10.66 -22.90 5.92
CA GLY A 268 9.64 -23.19 4.92
C GLY A 268 10.16 -23.97 3.71
N ARG A 269 11.48 -23.96 3.46
CA ARG A 269 12.12 -24.69 2.36
C ARG A 269 12.46 -26.15 2.67
N SER A 270 12.31 -26.59 3.92
CA SER A 270 12.64 -27.98 4.28
C SER A 270 11.82 -28.89 3.36
N PRO A 271 12.47 -29.72 2.52
CA PRO A 271 11.77 -30.58 1.59
C PRO A 271 10.80 -31.42 2.40
N ASP A 272 9.53 -31.46 1.99
CA ASP A 272 8.58 -32.42 2.50
C ASP A 272 9.24 -33.78 2.33
N LYS A 273 9.78 -34.32 3.43
CA LYS A 273 10.23 -35.69 3.48
C LYS A 273 8.95 -36.49 3.33
N SER A 274 8.66 -36.85 2.09
CA SER A 274 7.52 -37.68 1.71
C SER A 274 7.62 -39.00 2.48
N SER A 275 6.89 -39.05 3.59
CA SER A 275 6.43 -40.26 4.27
C SER A 275 5.16 -40.75 3.61
#